data_AF-A0A7L8GD22-F1
#
_entry.id   AF-A0A7L8GD22-F1
#
_cell.length_a   1.000
_cell.length_b   1.000
_cell.length_c   1.000
_cell.angle_alpha   90.00
_cell.angle_beta   90.00
_cell.angle_gamma   90.00
#
_symmetry.space_group_name_H-M   'P 1'
#
loop_
_entity.id
_entity.type
_entity.pdbx_description
1 polymer ?
#
loop_
_entity_poly.entity_id
_entity_poly.type
_entity_poly.pdbx_seq_one_letter_code
_entity_poly.pdbx_strand_id
1 'polypeptide(L)'
;PIKMTLLVPMMIMVMMMNWMSITPYIFSPSPQATFVFMIAFPLWLSTEMVRTKSNLSKRISEFLPSRTPYFLVPLLIPVEMVSLMIRPLTLTLRLAINITAGSLITTLMT
;
A
#
# COMPACT_ATOMS: atom_id res chain seq x y z
N PRO A 1 19.62 -1.02 -4.12
CA PRO A 1 19.39 -2.49 -4.11
C PRO A 1 18.08 -2.92 -3.43
N ILE A 2 17.86 -2.61 -2.15
CA ILE A 2 16.74 -3.12 -1.33
C ILE A 2 15.35 -2.89 -1.94
N LYS A 3 15.12 -1.73 -2.60
CA LYS A 3 13.84 -1.40 -3.24
C LYS A 3 13.46 -2.37 -4.37
N MET A 4 14.42 -2.79 -5.20
CA MET A 4 14.17 -3.69 -6.33
C MET A 4 14.01 -5.14 -5.85
N THR A 5 14.78 -5.56 -4.85
CA THR A 5 14.76 -6.94 -4.35
C THR A 5 13.45 -7.31 -3.66
N LEU A 6 12.77 -6.36 -3.01
CA LEU A 6 11.45 -6.58 -2.38
C LEU A 6 10.29 -6.47 -3.39
N LEU A 7 10.41 -5.58 -4.38
CA LEU A 7 9.31 -5.31 -5.32
C LEU A 7 9.03 -6.51 -6.24
N VAL A 8 10.07 -7.12 -6.79
CA VAL A 8 9.94 -8.22 -7.78
C VAL A 8 9.16 -9.43 -7.24
N PRO A 9 9.53 -10.04 -6.09
CA PRO A 9 8.79 -11.19 -5.56
C PRO A 9 7.36 -10.84 -5.15
N MET A 10 7.13 -9.63 -4.63
CA MET A 10 5.78 -9.20 -4.23
C MET A 10 4.87 -8.93 -5.44
N MET A 11 5.41 -8.38 -6.53
CA MET A 11 4.66 -8.20 -7.79
C MET A 11 4.20 -9.55 -8.36
N ILE A 12 5.07 -10.56 -8.34
CA ILE A 12 4.76 -11.92 -8.79
C ILE A 12 3.69 -12.55 -7.90
N MET A 13 3.81 -12.40 -6.57
CA MET A 13 2.82 -12.92 -5.62
C MET A 13 1.42 -12.32 -5.83
N VAL A 14 1.34 -10.99 -6.01
CA VAL A 14 0.07 -10.29 -6.31
C VAL A 14 -0.51 -10.77 -7.64
N MET A 15 0.32 -10.97 -8.66
CA MET A 15 -0.14 -11.46 -9.96
C MET A 15 -0.75 -12.85 -9.86
N MET A 16 -0.13 -13.76 -9.11
CA MET A 16 -0.65 -15.11 -8.87
C MET A 16 -1.98 -15.08 -8.10
N MET A 17 -2.12 -14.20 -7.11
CA MET A 17 -3.37 -14.04 -6.35
C MET A 17 -4.51 -13.49 -7.21
N ASN A 18 -4.21 -12.53 -8.09
CA ASN A 18 -5.19 -12.00 -9.03
C ASN A 18 -5.66 -13.07 -10.03
N TRP A 19 -4.74 -13.92 -10.53
CA TRP A 19 -5.10 -15.01 -11.43
C TRP A 19 -5.97 -16.07 -10.78
N MET A 20 -5.65 -16.46 -9.54
CA MET A 20 -6.45 -17.44 -8.79
C MET A 20 -7.84 -16.91 -8.41
N SER A 21 -8.03 -15.58 -8.39
CA SER A 21 -9.32 -14.95 -8.10
C SER A 21 -10.29 -14.89 -9.30
N ILE A 22 -9.78 -15.10 -10.52
CA ILE A 22 -10.59 -15.02 -11.75
C ILE A 22 -11.22 -16.37 -12.10
N THR A 23 -10.66 -17.49 -11.62
CA THR A 23 -11.21 -18.83 -11.88
C THR A 23 -12.51 -19.04 -11.09
N PRO A 24 -13.66 -19.19 -11.77
CA PRO A 24 -14.92 -19.48 -11.09
C PRO A 24 -14.87 -20.88 -10.43
N TYR A 25 -15.63 -21.06 -9.35
CA TYR A 25 -15.75 -22.30 -8.57
C TYR A 25 -14.59 -22.68 -7.62
N ILE A 26 -13.61 -21.81 -7.39
CA ILE A 26 -12.58 -22.02 -6.34
C ILE A 26 -12.86 -21.10 -5.16
N PHE A 27 -13.01 -21.65 -3.95
CA PHE A 27 -13.07 -20.86 -2.71
C PHE A 27 -11.68 -20.28 -2.41
N SER A 28 -11.35 -19.16 -3.08
CA SER A 28 -10.10 -18.45 -2.81
C SER A 28 -10.21 -17.70 -1.49
N PRO A 29 -9.23 -17.80 -0.58
CA PRO A 29 -9.14 -16.93 0.60
C PRO A 29 -8.75 -15.48 0.26
N SER A 30 -8.47 -15.16 -1.02
CA SER A 30 -8.04 -13.82 -1.47
C SER A 30 -9.01 -12.65 -1.24
N PRO A 31 -10.35 -12.77 -1.21
CA PRO A 31 -11.24 -11.62 -1.06
C PRO A 31 -11.34 -11.13 0.39
N GLN A 32 -10.84 -11.90 1.37
CA GLN A 32 -10.84 -11.42 2.75
C GLN A 32 -9.84 -10.25 2.86
N ALA A 33 -10.35 -9.04 3.07
CA ALA A 33 -9.54 -7.82 3.16
C ALA A 33 -8.38 -7.91 4.18
N THR A 34 -8.52 -8.77 5.20
CA THR A 34 -7.47 -9.09 6.17
C THR A 34 -6.24 -9.73 5.53
N PHE A 35 -6.41 -10.63 4.56
CA PHE A 35 -5.28 -11.27 3.87
C PHE A 35 -4.52 -10.27 3.00
N VAL A 36 -5.25 -9.38 2.31
CA VAL A 36 -4.66 -8.29 1.52
C VAL A 36 -3.93 -7.28 2.42
N PHE A 37 -4.49 -6.99 3.61
CA PHE A 37 -3.84 -6.10 4.60
C PHE A 37 -2.53 -6.68 5.12
N MET A 38 -2.48 -7.99 5.39
CA MET A 38 -1.25 -8.67 5.82
C MET A 38 -0.13 -8.59 4.79
N ILE A 39 -0.45 -8.46 3.49
CA ILE A 39 0.54 -8.30 2.42
C ILE A 39 0.94 -6.83 2.24
N ALA A 40 -0.03 -5.92 2.32
CA ALA A 40 0.18 -4.49 2.12
C ALA A 40 0.95 -3.83 3.27
N PHE A 41 0.73 -4.26 4.50
CA PHE A 41 1.36 -3.66 5.69
C PHE A 41 2.89 -3.83 5.72
N PRO A 42 3.48 -5.02 5.52
CA PRO A 42 4.93 -5.19 5.39
C PRO A 42 5.52 -4.41 4.21
N LEU A 43 4.77 -4.30 3.11
CA LEU A 43 5.18 -3.56 1.91
C LEU A 43 5.35 -2.08 2.21
N TRP A 44 4.36 -1.48 2.88
CA TRP A 44 4.47 -0.10 3.36
C TRP A 44 5.61 0.05 4.37
N LEU A 45 5.68 -0.81 5.38
CA LEU A 45 6.69 -0.74 6.45
C LEU A 45 8.12 -0.80 5.89
N SER A 46 8.37 -1.68 4.92
CA SER A 46 9.68 -1.82 4.29
C SER A 46 10.09 -0.56 3.51
N THR A 47 9.17 0.07 2.78
CA THR A 47 9.45 1.33 2.06
C THR A 47 9.66 2.50 3.01
N GLU A 48 8.93 2.54 4.12
CA GLU A 48 9.11 3.54 5.17
C GLU A 48 10.45 3.40 5.89
N MET A 49 10.88 2.17 6.19
CA MET A 49 12.18 1.90 6.79
C MET A 49 13.35 2.21 5.86
N VAL A 50 13.23 1.92 4.56
CA VAL A 50 14.27 2.33 3.60
C VAL A 50 14.34 3.86 3.49
N ARG A 51 13.20 4.55 3.59
CA ARG A 51 13.14 6.02 3.54
C ARG A 51 13.69 6.69 4.82
N THR A 52 13.57 6.09 6.00
CA THR A 52 14.21 6.64 7.22
C THR A 52 15.72 6.47 7.19
N LYS A 53 16.20 5.33 6.66
CA LYS A 53 17.63 4.97 6.67
C LYS A 53 18.49 5.80 5.72
N SER A 54 17.92 6.33 4.63
CA SER A 54 18.72 7.06 3.63
C SER A 54 19.12 8.46 4.07
N ASN A 55 18.33 9.17 4.88
CA ASN A 55 18.68 10.41 5.59
C ASN A 55 17.52 10.89 6.48
N LEU A 56 17.69 10.90 7.81
CA LEU A 56 16.68 11.39 8.75
C LEU A 56 16.44 12.91 8.61
N SER A 57 17.51 13.68 8.39
CA SER A 57 17.44 15.14 8.19
C SER A 57 16.68 15.51 6.92
N LYS A 58 16.94 14.78 5.83
CA LYS A 58 16.25 14.98 4.54
C LYS A 58 14.77 14.62 4.62
N ARG A 59 14.41 13.61 5.42
CA ARG A 59 13.02 13.22 5.68
C ARG A 59 12.24 14.31 6.43
N ILE A 60 12.86 14.99 7.39
CA ILE A 60 12.25 16.13 8.11
C ILE A 60 12.10 17.34 7.17
N SER A 61 13.07 17.58 6.28
CA SER A 61 12.94 18.63 5.27
C SER A 61 11.95 18.31 4.15
N GLU A 62 11.70 17.04 3.84
CA GLU A 62 10.66 16.64 2.87
C GLU A 62 9.25 16.76 3.44
N PHE A 63 9.09 16.65 4.76
CA PHE A 63 7.81 16.92 5.43
C PHE A 63 7.38 18.39 5.34
N LEU A 64 8.31 19.30 5.04
CA LEU A 64 8.02 20.69 4.73
C LEU A 64 8.38 20.99 3.27
N PRO A 65 7.42 21.09 2.35
CA PRO A 65 7.75 21.66 1.04
C PRO A 65 8.37 23.05 1.27
N SER A 66 9.46 23.34 0.55
CA SER A 66 10.36 24.52 0.67
C SER A 66 9.69 25.90 0.49
N ARG A 67 8.35 25.95 0.45
CA ARG A 67 7.51 27.13 0.26
C ARG A 67 6.40 27.28 1.30
N THR A 68 6.45 26.57 2.43
CA THR A 68 5.45 26.76 3.48
C THR A 68 5.86 27.92 4.41
N PRO A 69 5.02 28.95 4.60
CA PRO A 69 5.29 30.00 5.57
C PRO A 69 5.41 29.37 6.97
N TYR A 70 6.40 29.81 7.76
CA TYR A 70 6.73 29.26 9.09
C TYR A 70 5.53 29.15 10.04
N PHE A 71 4.48 29.93 9.82
CA PHE A 71 3.26 29.91 10.61
C PHE A 71 2.37 28.67 10.39
N LEU A 72 2.35 28.08 9.19
CA LEU A 72 1.55 26.87 8.90
C LEU A 72 2.26 25.55 9.20
N VAL A 73 3.58 25.60 9.36
CA VAL A 73 4.44 24.45 9.68
C VAL A 73 3.92 23.61 10.85
N PRO A 74 3.56 24.18 12.03
CA PRO A 74 3.09 23.38 13.16
C PRO A 74 1.78 22.63 12.88
N LEU A 75 0.94 23.12 11.96
CA LEU A 75 -0.33 22.47 11.61
C LEU A 75 -0.16 21.40 10.52
N LEU A 76 0.83 21.56 9.63
CA LEU A 76 1.09 20.61 8.54
C LEU A 76 1.68 19.28 9.05
N ILE A 77 2.54 19.33 10.08
CA ILE A 77 3.24 18.15 10.60
C ILE A 77 2.26 17.04 11.06
N PRO A 78 1.22 17.31 11.86
CA PRO A 78 0.21 16.31 12.21
C PRO A 78 -0.52 15.73 11.00
N VAL A 79 -0.87 16.55 10.01
CA VAL A 79 -1.59 16.11 8.81
C VAL A 79 -0.71 15.17 7.97
N GLU A 80 0.57 15.49 7.83
CA GLU A 80 1.51 14.65 7.09
C GLU A 80 1.78 13.32 7.81
N MET A 81 1.78 13.31 9.16
CA MET A 81 1.83 12.08 9.95
C MET A 81 0.59 11.20 9.71
N VAL A 82 -0.60 11.81 9.64
CA VAL A 82 -1.85 11.10 9.31
C VAL A 82 -1.81 10.57 7.87
N SER A 83 -1.32 11.36 6.91
CA SER A 83 -1.13 10.96 5.51
C SER A 83 -0.20 9.75 5.37
N LEU A 84 0.86 9.70 6.18
CA LEU A 84 1.78 8.55 6.24
C LEU A 84 1.06 7.26 6.67
N MET A 85 0.16 7.36 7.65
CA MET A 85 -0.61 6.23 8.22
C MET A 85 -1.76 5.76 7.33
N ILE A 86 -2.31 6.64 6.48
CA ILE A 86 -3.36 6.29 5.51
C ILE A 86 -2.77 5.57 4.28
N ARG A 87 -1.47 5.72 3.99
CA ARG A 87 -0.79 5.10 2.86
C ARG A 87 -0.85 3.54 2.81
N PRO A 88 -0.62 2.77 3.89
CA PRO A 88 -0.82 1.32 3.87
C PRO A 88 -2.30 0.95 3.68
N LEU A 89 -3.20 1.75 4.26
CA LEU A 89 -4.64 1.53 4.19
C LEU A 89 -5.17 1.72 2.76
N THR A 90 -4.74 2.77 2.07
CA THR A 90 -5.10 3.01 0.66
C THR A 90 -4.51 1.96 -0.29
N LEU A 91 -3.29 1.48 -0.04
CA LEU A 91 -2.69 0.39 -0.82
C LEU A 91 -3.49 -0.92 -0.66
N THR A 92 -3.89 -1.23 0.57
CA THR A 92 -4.72 -2.39 0.90
C THR A 92 -6.07 -2.31 0.22
N LEU A 93 -6.79 -1.20 0.39
CA LEU A 93 -8.12 -1.01 -0.19
C LEU A 93 -8.09 -1.09 -1.72
N ARG A 94 -7.07 -0.52 -2.36
CA ARG A 94 -6.93 -0.59 -3.83
C ARG A 94 -6.83 -2.03 -4.32
N LEU A 95 -6.03 -2.86 -3.65
CA LEU A 95 -5.84 -4.24 -4.06
C LEU A 95 -7.07 -5.09 -3.71
N ALA A 96 -7.64 -4.89 -2.52
CA ALA A 96 -8.82 -5.61 -2.05
C ALA A 96 -10.04 -5.34 -2.93
N ILE A 97 -10.35 -4.07 -3.21
CA ILE A 97 -11.47 -3.68 -4.07
C ILE A 97 -11.31 -4.29 -5.46
N ASN A 98 -10.11 -4.25 -6.05
CA ASN A 98 -9.87 -4.80 -7.38
C ASN A 98 -10.10 -6.32 -7.44
N ILE A 99 -9.69 -7.06 -6.41
CA ILE A 99 -9.89 -8.52 -6.32
C ILE A 99 -11.37 -8.84 -6.07
N THR A 100 -12.02 -8.14 -5.13
CA THR A 100 -13.43 -8.37 -4.80
C THR A 100 -14.37 -7.96 -5.91
N ALA A 101 -14.10 -6.86 -6.63
CA ALA A 101 -14.91 -6.44 -7.77
C ALA A 101 -14.78 -7.44 -8.92
N GLY A 102 -13.57 -7.95 -9.17
CA GLY A 102 -13.34 -8.98 -10.20
C GLY A 102 -14.14 -10.26 -9.92
N SER A 103 -14.09 -10.78 -8.69
CA SER A 103 -14.86 -11.96 -8.32
C SER A 103 -16.37 -11.72 -8.27
N LEU A 104 -16.82 -10.52 -7.86
CA LEU A 104 -18.25 -10.15 -7.89
C LEU A 104 -18.79 -10.07 -9.32
N ILE A 105 -18.02 -9.53 -10.26
CA ILE A 105 -18.46 -9.43 -11.65
C ILE A 105 -18.59 -10.82 -12.27
N THR A 106 -17.62 -11.72 -12.02
CA THR A 106 -17.68 -13.07 -12.58
C THR A 106 -18.85 -13.88 -12.00
N THR A 107 -19.13 -13.78 -10.70
CA THR A 107 -20.29 -14.47 -10.09
C THR A 107 -21.64 -13.90 -10.51
N LEU A 108 -21.71 -12.64 -10.91
CA LEU A 108 -22.95 -12.04 -11.42
C LEU A 108 -23.20 -12.32 -12.92
N MET A 109 -22.14 -12.60 -13.69
CA MET A 109 -22.26 -12.90 -15.12
C MET A 109 -22.43 -14.38 -15.44
N THR A 110 -22.06 -15.28 -14.52
CA THR A 110 -22.32 -16.72 -14.60
C THR A 110 -23.62 -17.09 -13.90
#